data_AF-A0A3P7L4D4-F1
#
_entry.id   AF-A0A3P7L4D4-F1
#
_cell.length_a   1.000
_cell.length_b   1.000
_cell.length_c   1.000
_cell.angle_alpha   90.00
_cell.angle_beta   90.00
_cell.angle_gamma   90.00
#
_symmetry.space_group_name_H-M   'P 1'
#
loop_
_entity.id
_entity.type
_entity.pdbx_description
1 polymer ?
#
loop_
_entity_poly.entity_id
_entity_poly.type
_entity_poly.pdbx_seq_one_letter_code
_entity_poly.pdbx_strand_id
1 'polypeptide(L)'
;MAAELEKINEEGVVTLAALENQDEQLDKLECNLHQINDDISAVKKDIKKMERCCCFHFLCLPITRFRKNKDREVRERTAASSIIFKHRASLVKRRSGAFIPRLTEDAIEHEIEDNLRQVDETLNSIKHLAVDINVQLSIQEPKLDRIQELIENSDLAMGGANAKVKKLLSE
;
A
#
# COMPACT_ATOMS: atom_id res chain seq x y z
N MET A 1 8.68 8.32 -33.71
CA MET A 1 7.56 7.39 -33.44
C MET A 1 8.02 6.10 -32.78
N ALA A 2 8.65 5.13 -33.47
CA ALA A 2 9.06 3.86 -32.83
C ALA A 2 9.95 4.07 -31.60
N ALA A 3 11.02 4.86 -31.73
CA ALA A 3 11.90 5.21 -30.61
C ALA A 3 11.21 5.96 -29.45
N GLU A 4 10.20 6.79 -29.76
CA GLU A 4 9.45 7.50 -28.71
C GLU A 4 8.51 6.55 -27.96
N LEU A 5 7.89 5.60 -28.67
CA LEU A 5 7.06 4.56 -28.07
C LEU A 5 7.89 3.60 -27.21
N GLU A 6 9.09 3.23 -27.65
CA GLU A 6 10.01 2.43 -26.85
C GLU A 6 10.39 3.15 -25.55
N LYS A 7 10.70 4.46 -25.62
CA LYS A 7 10.95 5.28 -24.43
C LYS A 7 9.77 5.33 -23.47
N ILE A 8 8.55 5.51 -23.98
CA ILE A 8 7.32 5.49 -23.16
C ILE A 8 7.12 4.12 -22.51
N ASN A 9 7.39 3.04 -23.25
CA ASN A 9 7.29 1.68 -22.72
C ASN A 9 8.30 1.45 -21.59
N GLU A 10 9.56 1.85 -21.78
CA GLU A 10 10.60 1.78 -20.74
C GLU A 10 10.23 2.59 -19.49
N GLU A 11 9.77 3.83 -19.68
CA GLU A 11 9.29 4.69 -18.58
C GLU A 11 8.07 4.08 -17.87
N GLY A 12 7.18 3.43 -18.62
CA GLY A 12 6.03 2.69 -18.08
C GLY A 12 6.45 1.51 -17.20
N VAL A 13 7.45 0.73 -17.62
CA VAL A 13 8.01 -0.38 -16.82
C VAL A 13 8.61 0.15 -15.51
N VAL A 14 9.40 1.22 -15.58
CA VAL A 14 9.99 1.84 -14.39
C VAL A 14 8.90 2.38 -13.45
N THR A 15 7.84 2.97 -14.01
CA THR A 15 6.71 3.49 -13.24
C THR A 15 5.98 2.36 -12.52
N LEU A 16 5.72 1.24 -13.19
CA LEU A 16 5.08 0.07 -12.58
C LEU A 16 5.93 -0.49 -11.43
N ALA A 17 7.23 -0.66 -11.64
CA ALA A 17 8.14 -1.13 -10.59
C ALA A 17 8.19 -0.16 -9.39
N ALA A 18 8.15 1.15 -9.64
CA ALA A 18 8.09 2.15 -8.58
C ALA A 18 6.79 2.05 -7.77
N LEU A 19 5.65 1.83 -8.43
CA LEU A 19 4.36 1.62 -7.78
C LEU A 19 4.34 0.34 -6.93
N GLU A 20 4.91 -0.77 -7.40
CA GLU A 20 5.04 -2.01 -6.60
C GLU A 20 5.87 -1.78 -5.33
N ASN A 21 7.00 -1.09 -5.44
CA ASN A 21 7.81 -0.75 -4.28
C ASN A 21 7.08 0.23 -3.34
N GLN A 22 6.31 1.19 -3.86
CA GLN A 22 5.48 2.07 -3.03
C GLN A 22 4.41 1.28 -2.27
N ASP A 23 3.78 0.28 -2.91
CA ASP A 23 2.78 -0.56 -2.27
C ASP A 23 3.33 -1.32 -1.05
N GLU A 24 4.55 -1.88 -1.17
CA GLU A 24 5.27 -2.53 -0.06
C GLU A 24 5.62 -1.54 1.06
N GLN A 25 5.99 -0.30 0.70
CA GLN A 25 6.26 0.74 1.70
C GLN A 25 4.99 1.14 2.45
N LEU A 26 3.84 1.21 1.77
CA LEU A 26 2.55 1.47 2.40
C LEU A 26 2.15 0.32 3.35
N ASP A 27 2.41 -0.95 3.01
CA ASP A 27 2.18 -2.09 3.91
C ASP A 27 3.03 -1.99 5.18
N LYS A 28 4.31 -1.63 5.04
CA LYS A 28 5.21 -1.41 6.19
C LYS A 28 4.71 -0.25 7.05
N LEU A 29 4.24 0.83 6.44
CA LEU A 29 3.69 1.98 7.14
C LEU A 29 2.41 1.61 7.91
N GLU A 30 1.46 0.91 7.29
CA GLU A 30 0.22 0.43 7.92
C GLU A 30 0.55 -0.45 9.14
N CYS A 31 1.50 -1.39 9.00
CA CYS A 31 1.97 -2.23 10.11
C CYS A 31 2.59 -1.41 11.26
N ASN A 32 3.46 -0.44 10.95
CA ASN A 32 4.08 0.42 11.96
C ASN A 32 3.04 1.25 12.72
N LEU A 33 2.01 1.74 12.03
CA LEU A 33 0.92 2.49 12.66
C LEU A 33 0.06 1.62 13.58
N HIS A 34 -0.19 0.36 13.20
CA HIS A 34 -0.82 -0.60 14.10
C HIS A 34 0.01 -0.81 15.37
N GLN A 35 1.33 -0.95 15.24
CA GLN A 35 2.22 -1.08 16.39
C GLN A 35 2.20 0.17 17.29
N ILE A 36 2.27 1.37 16.70
CA ILE A 36 2.17 2.64 17.44
C ILE A 36 0.87 2.71 18.23
N ASN A 37 -0.25 2.33 17.60
CA ASN A 37 -1.55 2.34 18.27
C ASN A 37 -1.60 1.33 19.45
N ASP A 38 -0.99 0.16 19.30
CA ASP A 38 -0.85 -0.81 20.39
C ASP A 38 0.03 -0.28 21.54
N ASP A 39 1.13 0.40 21.22
CA ASP A 39 2.01 1.05 22.19
C ASP A 39 1.29 2.17 22.94
N ILE A 40 0.54 3.02 22.23
CA ILE A 40 -0.30 4.07 22.86
C ILE A 40 -1.33 3.43 23.80
N SER A 41 -1.93 2.29 23.42
CA SER A 41 -2.85 1.54 24.28
C SER A 41 -2.17 1.00 25.54
N ALA A 42 -0.92 0.55 25.44
CA ALA A 42 -0.12 0.13 26.60
C ALA A 42 0.20 1.32 27.52
N VAL A 43 0.70 2.43 26.96
CA VAL A 43 0.98 3.67 27.70
C VAL A 43 -0.27 4.17 28.44
N LYS A 44 -1.43 4.19 27.78
CA LYS A 44 -2.71 4.55 28.42
C LYS A 44 -3.05 3.67 29.62
N LYS A 45 -2.73 2.36 29.59
CA LYS A 45 -2.96 1.46 30.73
C LYS A 45 -2.01 1.76 31.89
N ASP A 46 -0.77 2.12 31.59
CA ASP A 46 0.24 2.44 32.61
C ASP A 46 -0.01 3.79 33.27
N ILE A 47 -0.43 4.80 32.50
CA ILE A 47 -0.95 6.07 33.04
C ILE A 47 -2.09 5.80 34.03
N LYS A 48 -3.06 4.94 33.68
CA LYS A 48 -4.16 4.56 34.59
C LYS A 48 -3.69 3.82 35.86
N LYS A 49 -2.54 3.15 35.83
CA LYS A 49 -1.95 2.53 37.04
C LYS A 49 -1.28 3.59 37.90
N MET A 50 -0.56 4.53 37.28
CA MET A 50 0.07 5.67 37.97
C MET A 50 -0.96 6.58 38.62
N GLU A 51 -2.04 6.94 37.92
CA GLU A 51 -3.19 7.69 38.47
C GLU A 51 -3.71 7.01 39.75
N ARG A 52 -3.85 5.66 39.73
CA ARG A 52 -4.26 4.90 40.92
C ARG A 52 -3.23 4.93 42.04
N CYS A 53 -1.94 4.84 41.73
CA CYS A 53 -0.87 4.88 42.72
C CYS A 53 -0.79 6.25 43.42
N CYS A 54 -0.96 7.34 42.67
CA CYS A 54 -0.89 8.71 43.20
C CYS A 54 -2.10 9.11 44.06
N CYS A 55 -3.27 8.47 43.89
CA CYS A 55 -4.44 8.71 44.76
C CYS A 55 -4.35 8.02 46.14
N PHE A 56 -3.30 7.24 46.43
CA PHE A 56 -3.08 6.61 47.74
C PHE A 56 -2.15 7.42 48.67
N HIS A 57 -2.18 8.75 48.60
CA HIS A 57 -1.39 9.62 49.49
C HIS A 57 -1.70 9.43 51.00
N PHE A 58 -2.71 8.61 51.35
CA PHE A 58 -2.97 8.19 52.74
C PHE A 58 -2.78 6.68 53.02
N LEU A 59 -2.43 5.82 52.06
CA LEU A 59 -2.39 4.36 52.30
C LEU A 59 -1.32 3.58 51.50
N CYS A 60 -0.12 4.13 51.33
CA CYS A 60 1.03 3.33 50.91
C CYS A 60 1.56 2.46 52.07
N LEU A 61 0.82 1.38 52.39
CA LEU A 61 1.36 0.20 53.08
C LEU A 61 1.62 -0.91 52.04
N PRO A 62 2.65 -1.75 52.23
CA PRO A 62 3.12 -2.68 51.21
C PRO A 62 2.18 -3.88 51.11
N ILE A 63 1.12 -3.76 50.30
CA ILE A 63 0.25 -4.90 50.00
C ILE A 63 0.85 -5.67 48.84
N THR A 64 1.53 -6.74 49.22
CA THR A 64 1.89 -7.86 48.37
C THR A 64 0.65 -8.44 47.64
N ARG A 65 0.89 -8.94 46.42
CA ARG A 65 0.03 -9.79 45.56
C ARG A 65 -0.97 -8.99 44.69
N PHE A 66 -1.13 -9.24 43.40
CA PHE A 66 -1.24 -10.52 42.70
C PHE A 66 -0.81 -10.34 41.23
N ARG A 67 0.21 -11.07 40.77
CA ARG A 67 0.43 -11.31 39.33
C ARG A 67 -0.66 -12.28 38.86
N LYS A 68 -1.62 -11.81 38.06
CA LYS A 68 -2.38 -12.68 37.15
C LYS A 68 -1.68 -12.64 35.81
N ASN A 69 -0.86 -13.66 35.53
CA ASN A 69 -0.53 -14.01 34.15
C ASN A 69 -1.85 -14.39 33.47
N LYS A 70 -2.17 -13.69 32.38
CA LYS A 70 -3.22 -14.09 31.47
C LYS A 70 -2.55 -14.26 30.13
N ASP A 71 -2.15 -15.50 29.84
CA ASP A 71 -1.70 -15.89 28.52
C ASP A 71 -2.80 -15.53 27.53
N ARG A 72 -2.46 -14.67 26.58
CA ARG A 72 -3.35 -14.29 25.48
C ARG A 72 -2.74 -14.90 24.23
N GLU A 73 -3.22 -16.09 23.91
CA GLU A 73 -3.03 -16.74 22.63
C GLU A 73 -3.59 -15.82 21.54
N VAL A 74 -2.70 -15.26 20.71
CA VAL A 74 -3.09 -14.45 19.55
C VAL A 74 -3.42 -15.43 18.44
N ARG A 75 -4.72 -15.64 18.21
CA ARG A 75 -5.20 -16.41 17.06
C ARG A 75 -5.16 -15.51 15.83
N GLU A 76 -4.24 -15.85 14.94
CA GLU A 76 -4.11 -15.36 13.58
C GLU A 76 -5.48 -15.33 12.87
N ARG A 77 -5.79 -14.18 12.26
CA ARG A 77 -6.86 -14.06 11.27
C ARG A 77 -6.26 -13.42 10.04
N THR A 78 -5.69 -14.26 9.19
CA THR A 78 -5.43 -13.97 7.78
C THR A 78 -6.78 -13.78 7.10
N ALA A 79 -7.19 -12.51 6.94
CA ALA A 79 -8.22 -12.14 6.00
C ALA A 79 -7.55 -12.06 4.62
N ALA A 80 -7.51 -13.19 3.92
CA ALA A 80 -7.18 -13.21 2.50
C ALA A 80 -8.30 -12.48 1.75
N SER A 81 -8.13 -11.18 1.50
CA SER A 81 -8.93 -10.45 0.52
C SER A 81 -8.52 -10.92 -0.86
N SER A 82 -9.12 -12.01 -1.33
CA SER A 82 -9.04 -12.43 -2.73
C SER A 82 -9.93 -11.51 -3.56
N ILE A 83 -9.32 -10.41 -4.04
CA ILE A 83 -9.91 -9.60 -5.10
C ILE A 83 -9.85 -10.43 -6.38
N ILE A 84 -10.93 -11.14 -6.71
CA ILE A 84 -11.09 -11.81 -8.00
C ILE A 84 -11.50 -10.74 -9.01
N PHE A 85 -10.52 -10.10 -9.64
CA PHE A 85 -10.79 -9.27 -10.82
C PHE A 85 -10.80 -10.16 -12.06
N LYS A 86 -12.00 -10.45 -12.57
CA LYS A 86 -12.18 -11.14 -13.85
C LYS A 86 -11.70 -10.23 -14.97
N HIS A 87 -10.43 -10.34 -15.35
CA HIS A 87 -10.01 -9.83 -16.65
C HIS A 87 -10.81 -10.57 -17.72
N ARG A 88 -11.80 -9.88 -18.33
CA ARG A 88 -12.13 -10.18 -19.72
C ARG A 88 -10.85 -9.84 -20.48
N ALA A 89 -10.01 -10.86 -20.69
CA ALA A 89 -9.07 -10.84 -21.78
C ALA A 89 -9.92 -10.65 -23.04
N SER A 90 -10.11 -9.39 -23.45
CA SER A 90 -10.57 -9.11 -24.78
C SER A 90 -9.52 -9.74 -25.68
N LEU A 91 -9.83 -10.91 -26.24
CA LEU A 91 -9.14 -11.47 -27.38
C LEU A 91 -9.23 -10.41 -28.47
N VAL A 92 -8.30 -9.45 -28.45
CA VAL A 92 -8.10 -8.53 -29.56
C VAL A 92 -7.63 -9.44 -30.67
N LYS A 93 -8.56 -9.74 -31.58
CA LYS A 93 -8.30 -10.48 -32.80
C LYS A 93 -7.13 -9.78 -33.47
N ARG A 94 -5.92 -10.39 -33.39
CA ARG A 94 -4.73 -9.91 -34.11
C ARG A 94 -5.19 -9.65 -35.54
N ARG A 95 -5.15 -8.40 -35.97
CA ARG A 95 -5.35 -8.05 -37.37
C ARG A 95 -4.12 -8.60 -38.09
N SER A 96 -4.18 -9.86 -38.47
CA SER A 96 -3.14 -10.56 -39.22
C SER A 96 -3.24 -10.18 -40.70
N GLY A 97 -3.30 -8.87 -40.97
CA GLY A 97 -3.28 -8.29 -42.31
C GLY A 97 -2.15 -7.28 -42.39
N ALA A 98 -1.66 -7.04 -43.61
CA ALA A 98 -0.63 -6.03 -43.82
C ALA A 98 -1.10 -4.66 -43.33
N PHE A 99 -0.21 -3.90 -42.68
CA PHE A 99 -0.49 -2.55 -42.20
C PHE A 99 -0.60 -1.56 -43.37
N ILE A 100 0.17 -1.78 -44.43
CA ILE A 100 0.08 -1.01 -45.67
C ILE A 100 -0.31 -1.89 -46.87
N PRO A 101 -1.06 -1.34 -47.85
CA PRO A 101 -1.27 -2.01 -49.13
C PRO A 101 0.05 -2.06 -49.91
N ARG A 102 0.40 -3.23 -50.45
CA ARG A 102 1.60 -3.40 -51.29
C ARG A 102 1.33 -2.85 -52.69
N LEU A 103 2.19 -1.96 -53.16
CA LEU A 103 2.06 -1.30 -54.46
C LEU A 103 3.27 -1.61 -55.35
N THR A 104 4.48 -1.40 -54.84
CA THR A 104 5.74 -1.63 -55.56
C THR A 104 6.44 -2.93 -55.16
N GLU A 105 6.06 -3.54 -54.03
CA GLU A 105 6.73 -4.72 -53.45
C GLU A 105 8.24 -4.53 -53.29
N ASP A 106 8.67 -3.29 -53.06
CA ASP A 106 10.07 -2.94 -52.91
C ASP A 106 10.54 -3.04 -51.45
N ALA A 107 11.85 -2.88 -51.26
CA ALA A 107 12.46 -2.96 -49.94
C ALA A 107 11.96 -1.87 -48.98
N ILE A 108 11.46 -0.73 -49.50
CA ILE A 108 10.96 0.38 -48.69
C ILE A 108 9.60 0.01 -48.11
N GLU A 109 8.69 -0.54 -48.92
CA GLU A 109 7.40 -1.05 -48.44
C GLU A 109 7.59 -2.13 -47.37
N HIS A 110 8.58 -3.01 -47.53
CA HIS A 110 8.93 -4.00 -46.52
C HIS A 110 9.44 -3.37 -45.22
N GLU A 111 10.32 -2.37 -45.29
CA GLU A 111 10.83 -1.66 -44.11
C GLU A 111 9.70 -0.92 -43.37
N ILE A 112 8.78 -0.29 -44.10
CA ILE A 112 7.61 0.39 -43.51
C ILE A 112 6.70 -0.61 -42.79
N GLU A 113 6.44 -1.77 -43.39
CA GLU A 113 5.62 -2.82 -42.79
C GLU A 113 6.26 -3.35 -41.50
N ASP A 114 7.58 -3.58 -41.49
CA ASP A 114 8.31 -4.02 -40.30
C ASP A 114 8.31 -2.96 -39.18
N ASN A 115 8.53 -1.70 -39.52
CA ASN A 115 8.46 -0.58 -38.57
C ASN A 115 7.06 -0.46 -37.96
N LEU A 116 6.00 -0.60 -38.76
CA LEU A 116 4.62 -0.54 -38.26
C LEU A 116 4.27 -1.74 -37.39
N ARG A 117 4.82 -2.92 -37.69
CA ARG A 117 4.68 -4.09 -36.82
C ARG A 117 5.35 -3.89 -35.47
N GLN A 118 6.55 -3.32 -35.44
CA GLN A 118 7.24 -2.96 -34.18
C GLN A 118 6.43 -1.92 -33.38
N VAL A 119 5.83 -0.93 -34.06
CA VAL A 119 4.93 0.05 -33.44
C VAL A 119 3.68 -0.62 -32.83
N ASP A 120 3.05 -1.57 -33.51
CA ASP A 120 1.89 -2.30 -32.99
C ASP A 120 2.25 -3.14 -31.75
N GLU A 121 3.40 -3.81 -31.78
CA GLU A 121 3.90 -4.60 -30.65
C GLU A 121 4.20 -3.74 -29.42
N THR A 122 4.91 -2.62 -29.61
CA THR A 122 5.23 -1.67 -28.54
C THR A 122 3.96 -1.00 -27.97
N LEU A 123 3.01 -0.63 -28.82
CA LEU A 123 1.71 -0.09 -28.38
C LEU A 123 0.91 -1.11 -27.55
N ASN A 124 0.94 -2.39 -27.93
CA ASN A 124 0.27 -3.43 -27.16
C ASN A 124 0.94 -3.61 -25.79
N SER A 125 2.28 -3.55 -25.71
CA SER A 125 3.00 -3.56 -24.44
C SER A 125 2.60 -2.37 -23.55
N ILE A 126 2.60 -1.15 -24.09
CA ILE A 126 2.18 0.07 -23.37
C ILE A 126 0.75 -0.07 -22.85
N LYS A 127 -0.16 -0.65 -23.64
CA LYS A 127 -1.53 -0.91 -23.22
C LYS A 127 -1.60 -1.84 -22.01
N HIS A 128 -0.79 -2.90 -21.98
CA HIS A 128 -0.72 -3.80 -20.83
C HIS A 128 -0.20 -3.07 -19.59
N LEU A 129 0.91 -2.32 -19.72
CA LEU A 129 1.45 -1.51 -18.64
C LEU A 129 0.44 -0.49 -18.10
N ALA A 130 -0.32 0.17 -18.96
CA ALA A 130 -1.35 1.12 -18.54
C ALA A 130 -2.47 0.44 -17.73
N VAL A 131 -2.85 -0.78 -18.10
CA VAL A 131 -3.81 -1.58 -17.33
C VAL A 131 -3.23 -1.95 -15.96
N ASP A 132 -1.99 -2.42 -15.91
CA ASP A 132 -1.34 -2.86 -14.67
C ASP A 132 -1.11 -1.68 -13.71
N ILE A 133 -0.64 -0.53 -14.21
CA ILE A 133 -0.53 0.72 -13.45
C ILE A 133 -1.89 1.11 -12.86
N ASN A 134 -2.95 1.07 -13.67
CA ASN A 134 -4.29 1.40 -13.19
C ASN A 134 -4.77 0.44 -12.08
N VAL A 135 -4.48 -0.86 -12.21
CA VAL A 135 -4.81 -1.86 -11.18
C VAL A 135 -4.05 -1.56 -9.88
N GLN A 136 -2.75 -1.28 -9.95
CA GLN A 136 -1.95 -0.96 -8.76
C GLN A 136 -2.45 0.30 -8.06
N LEU A 137 -2.77 1.37 -8.81
CA LEU A 137 -3.35 2.58 -8.24
C LEU A 137 -4.69 2.31 -7.54
N SER A 138 -5.54 1.47 -8.14
CA SER A 138 -6.85 1.09 -7.55
C SER A 138 -6.72 0.28 -6.26
N ILE A 139 -5.59 -0.42 -6.05
CA ILE A 139 -5.28 -1.14 -4.82
C ILE A 139 -4.73 -0.19 -3.75
N GLN A 140 -3.87 0.75 -4.16
CA GLN A 140 -3.22 1.70 -3.25
C GLN A 140 -4.18 2.75 -2.70
N GLU A 141 -5.16 3.22 -3.49
CA GLU A 141 -6.14 4.24 -3.07
C GLU A 141 -6.83 3.91 -1.73
N PRO A 142 -7.52 2.76 -1.56
CA PRO A 142 -8.12 2.42 -0.28
C PRO A 142 -7.09 2.08 0.82
N LYS A 143 -5.83 1.77 0.47
CA LYS A 143 -4.75 1.57 1.45
C LYS A 143 -4.34 2.91 2.07
N LEU A 144 -4.26 3.96 1.27
CA LEU A 144 -4.00 5.33 1.75
C LEU A 144 -5.09 5.80 2.73
N ASP A 145 -6.37 5.56 2.43
CA ASP A 145 -7.46 5.92 3.32
C ASP A 145 -7.34 5.26 4.71
N ARG A 146 -7.03 3.95 4.75
CA ARG A 146 -6.82 3.22 6.02
C ARG A 146 -5.63 3.77 6.80
N ILE A 147 -4.53 4.06 6.11
CA ILE A 147 -3.33 4.64 6.71
C ILE A 147 -3.64 6.02 7.30
N GLN A 148 -4.38 6.86 6.57
CA GLN A 148 -4.78 8.17 7.06
C GLN A 148 -5.63 8.06 8.34
N GLU A 149 -6.63 7.18 8.35
CA GLU A 149 -7.46 6.94 9.54
C GLU A 149 -6.61 6.45 10.73
N LEU A 150 -5.64 5.56 10.49
CA LEU A 150 -4.72 5.07 11.53
C LEU A 150 -3.83 6.18 12.09
N ILE A 151 -3.33 7.09 11.24
CA ILE A 151 -2.52 8.24 11.65
C ILE A 151 -3.34 9.19 12.52
N GLU A 152 -4.53 9.59 12.06
CA GLU A 152 -5.40 10.52 12.79
C GLU A 152 -5.78 9.96 14.18
N ASN A 153 -6.16 8.69 14.22
CA ASN A 153 -6.47 8.00 15.48
C ASN A 153 -5.26 7.93 16.42
N SER A 154 -4.08 7.61 15.89
CA SER A 154 -2.84 7.52 16.67
C SER A 154 -2.42 8.88 17.21
N ASP A 155 -2.49 9.95 16.41
CA ASP A 155 -2.12 11.30 16.84
C ASP A 155 -3.02 11.82 17.97
N LEU A 156 -4.35 11.70 17.80
CA LEU A 156 -5.32 12.04 18.84
C LEU A 156 -5.09 11.23 20.12
N ALA A 157 -4.84 9.93 19.98
CA ALA A 157 -4.61 9.03 21.09
C ALA A 157 -3.32 9.35 21.85
N MET A 158 -2.26 9.69 21.13
CA MET A 158 -0.95 10.07 21.68
C MET A 158 -1.03 11.43 22.37
N GLY A 159 -1.66 12.44 21.75
CA GLY A 159 -1.88 13.75 22.35
C GLY A 159 -2.65 13.66 23.68
N GLY A 160 -3.71 12.85 23.73
CA GLY A 160 -4.45 12.60 24.97
C GLY A 160 -3.64 11.88 26.05
N ALA A 161 -2.80 10.92 25.68
CA ALA A 161 -1.89 10.25 26.62
C ALA A 161 -0.83 11.23 27.17
N ASN A 162 -0.23 12.04 26.30
CA ASN A 162 0.77 13.04 26.68
C ASN A 162 0.20 14.08 27.65
N ALA A 163 -1.02 14.58 27.38
CA ALA A 163 -1.70 15.53 28.28
C ALA A 163 -1.90 14.95 29.69
N LYS A 164 -2.27 13.66 29.80
CA LYS A 164 -2.43 12.99 31.09
C LYS A 164 -1.11 12.81 31.83
N VAL A 165 -0.05 12.38 31.12
CA VAL A 165 1.29 12.27 31.70
C VAL A 165 1.76 13.61 32.23
N LYS A 166 1.61 14.68 31.44
CA LYS A 166 1.98 16.03 31.86
C LYS A 166 1.25 16.46 33.13
N LYS A 167 -0.05 16.14 33.25
CA LYS A 167 -0.82 16.40 34.46
C LYS A 167 -0.27 15.65 35.67
N LEU A 168 0.02 14.35 35.53
CA LEU A 168 0.60 13.52 36.59
C LEU A 168 2.00 13.97 37.04
N LEU A 169 2.76 14.61 36.16
CA LEU A 169 4.09 15.15 36.48
C LEU A 169 4.04 16.56 37.09
N SER A 170 2.93 17.28 36.89
CA SER A 170 2.73 18.63 37.42
C SER A 170 1.97 18.67 38.75
N GLU A 171 1.36 17.55 39.15
CA GLU A 171 0.81 17.30 40.50
C GLU A 171 1.91 16.77 41.43
#